data_AF-D0GMZ0-F1
#
_entry.id   AF-D0GMZ0-F1
#
_cell.length_a   1.000
_cell.length_b   1.000
_cell.length_c   1.000
_cell.angle_alpha   90.00
_cell.angle_beta   90.00
_cell.angle_gamma   90.00
#
_symmetry.space_group_name_H-M   'P 1'
#
loop_
_entity.id
_entity.type
_entity.pdbx_description
1 polymer ?
#
loop_
_entity_poly.entity_id
_entity_poly.type
_entity_poly.pdbx_seq_one_letter_code
_entity_poly.pdbx_strand_id
1 'polypeptide(L)'
;MSQEEMYKDFIKRYDKLYDEMNYYEREKIKYILLACGGGIASLFPFLLAEKKVEMYKEIKTMFLLIFITGIINIFILIFSQKSLEKALENESEIISLKLKNEISESLENKIRDKNYYRKIIQKLDTLVFITLIFILIIVIKIF
;
A
#
# COMPACT_ATOMS: atom_id res chain seq x y z
N MET A 1 -35.07 7.03 -8.69
CA MET A 1 -34.04 6.18 -9.33
C MET A 1 -34.64 4.80 -9.53
N SER A 2 -34.59 4.27 -10.74
CA SER A 2 -35.10 2.92 -11.05
C SER A 2 -34.14 1.84 -10.52
N GLN A 3 -34.62 0.59 -10.36
CA GLN A 3 -33.76 -0.54 -9.96
C GLN A 3 -32.61 -0.78 -10.97
N GLU A 4 -32.89 -0.57 -12.26
CA GLU A 4 -31.88 -0.73 -13.32
C GLU A 4 -30.79 0.36 -13.25
N GLU A 5 -31.18 1.61 -12.96
CA GLU A 5 -30.23 2.71 -12.73
C GLU A 5 -29.35 2.44 -11.50
N MET A 6 -29.96 1.92 -10.42
CA MET A 6 -29.26 1.61 -9.17
C MET A 6 -28.22 0.49 -9.35
N TYR A 7 -28.55 -0.53 -10.15
CA TYR A 7 -27.64 -1.63 -10.44
C TYR A 7 -26.48 -1.21 -11.36
N LYS A 8 -26.76 -0.41 -12.41
CA LYS A 8 -25.71 0.14 -13.29
C LYS A 8 -24.72 1.02 -12.51
N ASP A 9 -25.23 1.85 -11.60
CA ASP A 9 -24.42 2.71 -10.75
C ASP A 9 -23.53 1.89 -9.79
N PHE A 10 -24.04 0.77 -9.27
CA PHE A 10 -23.23 -0.17 -8.49
C PHE A 10 -22.11 -0.82 -9.31
N ILE A 11 -22.42 -1.38 -10.49
CA ILE A 11 -21.40 -2.02 -11.34
C ILE A 11 -20.27 -1.04 -11.64
N LYS A 12 -20.63 0.21 -12.00
CA LYS A 12 -19.63 1.25 -12.27
C LYS A 12 -18.72 1.52 -11.07
N ARG A 13 -19.27 1.52 -9.84
CA ARG A 13 -18.47 1.68 -8.61
C ARG A 13 -17.61 0.45 -8.33
N TYR A 14 -18.15 -0.74 -8.54
CA TYR A 14 -17.44 -2.01 -8.40
C TYR A 14 -16.22 -2.08 -9.32
N ASP A 15 -16.44 -1.83 -10.62
CA ASP A 15 -15.38 -1.86 -11.64
C ASP A 15 -14.28 -0.86 -11.31
N LYS A 16 -14.66 0.36 -10.91
CA LYS A 16 -13.70 1.39 -10.49
C LYS A 16 -12.84 0.95 -9.32
N LEU A 17 -13.44 0.36 -8.28
CA LEU A 17 -12.70 -0.12 -7.10
C LEU A 17 -11.74 -1.28 -7.47
N TYR A 18 -12.17 -2.15 -8.37
CA TYR A 18 -11.37 -3.26 -8.88
C TYR A 18 -10.17 -2.80 -9.72
N ASP A 19 -10.40 -1.85 -10.63
CA ASP A 19 -9.35 -1.24 -11.46
C ASP A 19 -8.32 -0.49 -10.62
N GLU A 20 -8.77 0.28 -9.61
CA GLU A 20 -7.90 0.97 -8.67
C GLU A 20 -7.01 -0.02 -7.89
N MET A 21 -7.57 -1.15 -7.42
CA MET A 21 -6.77 -2.18 -6.75
C MET A 21 -5.74 -2.81 -7.71
N ASN A 22 -6.16 -3.21 -8.91
CA ASN A 22 -5.27 -3.83 -9.88
C ASN A 22 -4.09 -2.93 -10.25
N TYR A 23 -4.35 -1.63 -10.45
CA TYR A 23 -3.31 -0.65 -10.69
C TYR A 23 -2.36 -0.54 -9.48
N TYR A 24 -2.93 -0.44 -8.29
CA TYR A 24 -2.16 -0.30 -7.05
C TYR A 24 -1.28 -1.52 -6.76
N GLU A 25 -1.80 -2.74 -6.92
CA GLU A 25 -1.03 -3.98 -6.77
C GLU A 25 0.13 -4.05 -7.76
N ARG A 26 -0.12 -3.74 -9.04
CA ARG A 26 0.95 -3.72 -10.06
C ARG A 26 2.07 -2.75 -9.69
N GLU A 27 1.72 -1.53 -9.26
CA GLU A 27 2.71 -0.54 -8.85
C GLU A 27 3.49 -0.99 -7.60
N LYS A 28 2.80 -1.49 -6.57
CA LYS A 28 3.47 -1.94 -5.33
C LYS A 28 4.33 -3.18 -5.53
N ILE A 29 3.94 -4.12 -6.40
CA ILE A 29 4.77 -5.26 -6.79
C ILE A 29 6.07 -4.77 -7.43
N LYS A 30 6.02 -3.78 -8.33
CA LYS A 30 7.24 -3.16 -8.90
C LYS A 30 8.13 -2.59 -7.80
N TYR A 31 7.57 -1.86 -6.83
CA TYR A 31 8.35 -1.31 -5.71
C TYR A 31 9.00 -2.39 -4.84
N ILE A 32 8.30 -3.50 -4.57
CA ILE A 32 8.88 -4.63 -3.83
C ILE A 32 10.03 -5.25 -4.62
N LEU A 33 9.84 -5.50 -5.91
CA LEU A 33 10.88 -6.05 -6.78
C LEU A 33 12.09 -5.12 -6.88
N LEU A 34 11.87 -3.81 -6.98
CA LEU A 34 12.93 -2.80 -6.97
C LEU A 34 13.65 -2.71 -5.62
N ALA A 35 12.93 -2.81 -4.50
CA ALA A 35 13.54 -2.81 -3.16
C ALA A 35 14.38 -4.07 -2.94
N CYS A 36 13.87 -5.24 -3.31
CA CYS A 36 14.60 -6.50 -3.25
C CYS A 36 15.80 -6.51 -4.20
N GLY A 37 15.62 -6.08 -5.44
CA GLY A 37 16.69 -6.01 -6.45
C GLY A 37 17.77 -4.99 -6.09
N GLY A 38 17.38 -3.80 -5.62
CA GLY A 38 18.29 -2.77 -5.12
C GLY A 38 19.04 -3.23 -3.86
N GLY A 39 18.37 -3.94 -2.96
CA GLY A 39 19.00 -4.58 -1.81
C GLY A 39 20.07 -5.59 -2.22
N ILE A 40 19.77 -6.49 -3.16
CA ILE A 40 20.73 -7.49 -3.66
C ILE A 40 21.90 -6.82 -4.40
N ALA A 41 21.62 -5.83 -5.26
CA ALA A 41 22.66 -5.10 -5.99
C ALA A 41 23.59 -4.34 -5.03
N SER A 42 23.05 -3.81 -3.93
CA SER A 42 23.87 -3.16 -2.90
C SER A 42 24.74 -4.15 -2.12
N LEU A 43 24.37 -5.44 -2.03
CA LEU A 43 25.16 -6.48 -1.37
C LEU A 43 26.31 -7.00 -2.24
N PHE A 44 26.14 -6.97 -3.56
CA PHE A 44 27.08 -7.58 -4.50
C PHE A 44 28.53 -7.08 -4.36
N PRO A 45 28.79 -5.77 -4.17
CA PRO A 45 30.14 -5.27 -3.92
C PRO A 45 30.74 -5.74 -2.59
N PHE A 46 29.94 -6.02 -1.56
CA PHE A 46 30.42 -6.50 -0.25
C PHE A 46 30.78 -7.98 -0.24
N LEU A 47 30.11 -8.79 -1.06
CA LEU A 47 30.50 -10.18 -1.30
C LEU A 47 31.83 -10.28 -2.07
N LEU A 48 32.20 -9.23 -2.81
CA LEU A 48 33.35 -9.22 -3.72
C LEU A 48 34.57 -8.45 -3.18
N ALA A 49 34.46 -7.71 -2.08
CA ALA A 49 35.52 -6.83 -1.59
C ALA A 49 36.10 -7.27 -0.23
N GLU A 50 37.40 -7.63 -0.22
CA GLU A 50 38.16 -8.01 0.99
C GLU A 50 38.63 -6.80 1.85
N LYS A 51 38.37 -5.55 1.45
CA LYS A 51 38.91 -4.37 2.17
C LYS A 51 37.91 -3.22 2.30
N LYS A 52 37.45 -2.99 3.53
CA LYS A 52 37.26 -1.70 4.26
C LYS A 52 36.24 -1.90 5.39
N VAL A 53 36.75 -2.05 6.61
CA VAL A 53 35.96 -2.46 7.81
C VAL A 53 35.08 -1.32 8.36
N GLU A 54 35.43 -0.04 8.14
CA GLU A 54 34.70 1.10 8.70
C GLU A 54 33.37 1.41 7.99
N MET A 55 33.30 1.31 6.66
CA MET A 55 32.05 1.49 5.89
C MET A 55 31.02 0.39 6.16
N TYR A 56 31.44 -0.72 6.79
CA TYR A 56 30.61 -1.91 6.98
C TYR A 56 29.40 -1.66 7.89
N LYS A 57 29.49 -0.70 8.82
CA LYS A 57 28.40 -0.38 9.76
C LYS A 57 27.27 0.38 9.07
N GLU A 58 27.58 1.46 8.35
CA GLU A 58 26.61 2.28 7.63
C GLU A 58 25.89 1.48 6.54
N ILE A 59 26.61 0.62 5.81
CA ILE A 59 26.03 -0.28 4.81
C ILE A 59 25.11 -1.32 5.43
N LYS A 60 25.48 -1.92 6.57
CA LYS A 60 24.60 -2.84 7.30
C LYS A 60 23.31 -2.14 7.75
N THR A 61 23.41 -0.90 8.22
CA THR A 61 22.24 -0.10 8.59
C THR A 61 21.37 0.19 7.36
N MET A 62 21.96 0.60 6.24
CA MET A 62 21.22 0.83 4.99
C MET A 62 20.50 -0.44 4.52
N PHE A 63 21.16 -1.59 4.59
CA PHE A 63 20.56 -2.88 4.26
C PHE A 63 19.37 -3.21 5.15
N LEU A 64 19.51 -3.04 6.46
CA LEU A 64 18.42 -3.26 7.41
C LEU A 64 17.22 -2.35 7.10
N LEU A 65 17.46 -1.08 6.75
CA LEU A 65 16.40 -0.14 6.39
C LEU A 65 15.70 -0.53 5.09
N ILE A 66 16.43 -0.99 4.06
CA ILE A 66 15.85 -1.52 2.82
C ILE A 66 14.99 -2.75 3.11
N PHE A 67 15.48 -3.65 3.96
CA PHE A 67 14.74 -4.86 4.36
C PHE A 67 13.44 -4.52 5.10
N ILE A 68 13.50 -3.60 6.08
CA ILE A 68 12.32 -3.10 6.80
C ILE A 68 11.34 -2.44 5.82
N THR A 69 11.84 -1.63 4.88
CA THR A 69 11.01 -1.01 3.84
C THR A 69 10.28 -2.07 3.00
N GLY A 70 10.96 -3.15 2.64
CA GLY A 70 10.36 -4.29 1.93
C GLY A 70 9.23 -4.94 2.73
N ILE A 71 9.45 -5.23 4.01
CA ILE A 71 8.43 -5.79 4.91
C ILE A 71 7.20 -4.88 5.01
N ILE A 72 7.41 -3.57 5.20
CA ILE A 72 6.30 -2.60 5.29
C ILE A 72 5.48 -2.61 4.00
N ASN A 73 6.12 -2.66 2.83
CA ASN A 73 5.42 -2.73 1.55
C ASN A 73 4.60 -4.02 1.38
N ILE A 74 5.06 -5.16 1.91
CA ILE A 74 4.25 -6.39 1.95
C ILE A 74 3.00 -6.20 2.80
N PHE A 75 3.12 -5.59 3.99
CA PHE A 75 1.95 -5.28 4.82
C PHE A 75 0.99 -4.33 4.11
N ILE A 76 1.50 -3.31 3.41
CA ILE A 76 0.67 -2.39 2.61
C ILE A 76 -0.14 -3.18 1.57
N LEU A 77 0.46 -4.12 0.85
CA LEU A 77 -0.26 -4.97 -0.10
C LEU A 77 -1.39 -5.76 0.57
N ILE A 78 -1.09 -6.47 1.66
CA ILE A 78 -2.08 -7.27 2.38
C ILE A 78 -3.24 -6.39 2.87
N PHE A 79 -2.94 -5.23 3.45
CA PHE A 79 -3.98 -4.31 3.92
C PHE A 79 -4.77 -3.67 2.78
N SER A 80 -4.18 -3.52 1.59
CA SER A 80 -4.87 -2.97 0.42
C SER A 80 -5.92 -3.95 -0.11
N GLN A 81 -5.61 -5.25 -0.14
CA GLN A 81 -6.59 -6.29 -0.48
C GLN A 81 -7.75 -6.30 0.52
N LYS A 82 -7.46 -6.27 1.82
CA LYS A 82 -8.49 -6.18 2.87
C LYS A 82 -9.30 -4.89 2.81
N SER A 83 -8.66 -3.78 2.43
CA SER A 83 -9.33 -2.50 2.22
C SER A 83 -10.32 -2.59 1.06
N LEU A 84 -9.97 -3.26 -0.03
CA LEU A 84 -10.90 -3.47 -1.14
C LEU A 84 -12.08 -4.34 -0.71
N GLU A 85 -11.81 -5.50 -0.10
CA GLU A 85 -12.85 -6.41 0.40
C GLU A 85 -13.85 -5.65 1.28
N LYS A 86 -13.35 -4.82 2.20
CA LYS A 86 -14.20 -4.01 3.07
C LYS A 86 -14.99 -2.94 2.31
N ALA A 87 -14.41 -2.33 1.28
CA ALA A 87 -15.11 -1.36 0.45
C ALA A 87 -16.25 -2.00 -0.35
N LEU A 88 -16.06 -3.23 -0.84
CA LEU A 88 -17.09 -4.00 -1.54
C LEU A 88 -18.23 -4.43 -0.61
N GLU A 89 -17.90 -4.84 0.62
CA GLU A 89 -18.89 -5.10 1.67
C GLU A 89 -19.74 -3.85 1.95
N ASN A 90 -19.09 -2.70 2.10
CA ASN A 90 -19.75 -1.42 2.34
C ASN A 90 -20.70 -1.02 1.19
N GLU A 91 -20.27 -1.16 -0.07
CA GLU A 91 -21.15 -0.86 -1.22
C GLU A 91 -22.33 -1.84 -1.31
N SER A 92 -22.12 -3.12 -0.98
CA SER A 92 -23.19 -4.11 -0.92
C SER A 92 -24.22 -3.77 0.18
N GLU A 93 -23.75 -3.35 1.36
CA GLU A 93 -24.59 -2.87 2.45
C GLU A 93 -25.42 -1.65 2.03
N ILE A 94 -24.79 -0.66 1.39
CA ILE A 94 -25.44 0.55 0.88
C ILE A 94 -26.58 0.22 -0.09
N ILE A 95 -26.36 -0.70 -1.04
CA ILE A 95 -27.42 -1.10 -1.98
C ILE A 95 -28.56 -1.80 -1.26
N SER A 96 -28.25 -2.70 -0.33
CA SER A 96 -29.27 -3.42 0.42
C SER A 96 -30.20 -2.48 1.19
N LEU A 97 -29.64 -1.39 1.72
CA LEU A 97 -30.38 -0.33 2.42
C LEU A 97 -31.09 0.62 1.44
N LYS A 98 -30.49 0.93 0.27
CA LYS A 98 -31.16 1.68 -0.82
C LYS A 98 -32.41 0.97 -1.31
N LEU A 99 -32.35 -0.36 -1.49
CA LEU A 99 -33.50 -1.18 -1.91
C LEU A 99 -34.64 -1.19 -0.90
N LYS A 100 -34.33 -1.03 0.39
CA LYS A 100 -35.33 -0.93 1.48
C LYS A 100 -35.83 0.49 1.72
N ASN A 101 -35.31 1.50 1.01
CA ASN A 101 -35.54 2.93 1.29
C ASN A 101 -35.17 3.35 2.72
N GLU A 102 -34.19 2.68 3.34
CA GLU A 102 -33.77 2.91 4.73
C GLU A 102 -32.48 3.74 4.84
N ILE A 103 -32.06 4.40 3.76
CA ILE A 103 -30.76 5.06 3.69
C ILE A 103 -30.88 6.56 3.49
N SER A 104 -30.03 7.28 4.22
CA SER A 104 -29.76 8.71 4.02
C SER A 104 -28.34 8.91 3.50
N GLU A 105 -28.07 10.04 2.86
CA GLU A 105 -26.74 10.40 2.37
C GLU A 105 -25.69 10.43 3.49
N SER A 106 -26.09 10.84 4.70
CA SER A 106 -25.21 10.83 5.88
C SER A 106 -24.89 9.43 6.38
N LEU A 107 -25.82 8.48 6.26
CA LEU A 107 -25.59 7.07 6.59
C LEU A 107 -24.71 6.38 5.55
N GLU A 108 -24.91 6.67 4.27
CA GLU A 108 -24.08 6.18 3.16
C GLU A 108 -22.60 6.56 3.37
N ASN A 109 -22.33 7.82 3.72
CA ASN A 109 -20.97 8.28 4.01
C ASN A 109 -20.37 7.61 5.25
N LYS A 110 -21.16 7.43 6.32
CA LYS A 110 -20.70 6.72 7.53
C LYS A 110 -20.30 5.27 7.25
N ILE A 111 -21.04 4.56 6.40
CA ILE A 111 -20.70 3.19 6.01
C ILE A 111 -19.39 3.17 5.22
N ARG A 112 -19.23 4.06 4.24
CA ARG A 112 -18.00 4.17 3.44
C ARG A 112 -16.76 4.50 4.29
N ASP A 113 -16.89 5.40 5.26
CA ASP A 113 -15.78 5.82 6.13
C ASP A 113 -15.37 4.78 7.17
N LYS A 114 -16.12 3.69 7.31
CA LYS A 114 -15.83 2.58 8.23
C LYS A 114 -14.63 1.74 7.79
N ASN A 115 -14.08 1.98 6.59
CA ASN A 115 -12.90 1.29 6.10
C ASN A 115 -11.62 1.72 6.83
N TYR A 116 -11.33 1.03 7.93
CA TYR A 116 -10.16 1.33 8.76
C TYR A 116 -8.83 0.95 8.09
N TYR A 117 -8.82 -0.01 7.16
CA TYR A 117 -7.62 -0.44 6.46
C TYR A 117 -6.99 0.69 5.65
N ARG A 118 -7.81 1.55 5.03
CA ARG A 118 -7.34 2.75 4.32
C ARG A 118 -6.48 3.65 5.22
N LYS A 119 -6.87 3.83 6.48
CA LYS A 119 -6.12 4.62 7.47
C LYS A 119 -4.81 3.93 7.88
N ILE A 120 -4.81 2.59 7.96
CA ILE A 120 -3.60 1.82 8.24
C ILE A 120 -2.60 1.98 7.10
N ILE A 121 -3.05 1.81 5.85
CA ILE A 121 -2.20 1.93 4.66
C ILE A 121 -1.53 3.31 4.61
N GLN A 122 -2.27 4.40 4.83
CA GLN A 122 -1.72 5.76 4.86
C GLN A 122 -0.58 5.93 5.89
N LYS A 123 -0.74 5.33 7.07
CA LYS A 123 0.32 5.36 8.10
C LYS A 123 1.55 4.56 7.67
N LEU A 124 1.35 3.39 7.06
CA LEU A 124 2.44 2.56 6.56
C LEU A 124 3.18 3.24 5.39
N ASP A 125 2.48 3.86 4.46
CA ASP A 125 3.10 4.64 3.38
C ASP A 125 3.94 5.79 3.94
N THR A 126 3.48 6.46 5.00
CA THR A 126 4.24 7.49 5.71
C THR A 126 5.52 6.90 6.32
N LEU A 127 5.46 5.72 6.92
CA LEU A 127 6.64 5.02 7.45
C LEU A 127 7.63 4.63 6.35
N VAL A 128 7.15 4.17 5.19
CA VAL A 128 8.00 3.89 4.02
C VAL A 128 8.74 5.17 3.62
N PHE A 129 8.04 6.29 3.50
CA PHE A 129 8.64 7.57 3.13
C PHE A 129 9.72 8.02 4.12
N ILE A 130 9.45 7.93 5.43
CA ILE A 130 10.44 8.22 6.47
C ILE A 130 11.67 7.33 6.34
N THR A 131 11.47 6.03 6.11
CA THR A 131 12.58 5.07 5.96
C THR A 131 13.45 5.38 4.75
N LEU A 132 12.83 5.79 3.63
CA LEU A 132 13.54 6.24 2.43
C LEU A 132 14.37 7.50 2.69
N ILE A 133 13.85 8.46 3.47
CA ILE A 133 14.63 9.65 3.88
C ILE A 133 15.88 9.24 4.65
N PHE A 134 15.77 8.32 5.61
CA PHE A 134 16.93 7.83 6.36
C PHE A 134 17.96 7.15 5.46
N ILE A 135 17.52 6.33 4.50
CA ILE A 135 18.41 5.73 3.49
C ILE A 135 19.15 6.83 2.72
N LEU A 136 18.43 7.86 2.24
CA LEU A 136 19.04 8.98 1.50
C LEU A 136 20.10 9.71 2.32
N ILE A 137 19.82 9.99 3.60
CA ILE A 137 20.78 10.64 4.51
C ILE A 137 22.05 9.80 4.65
N ILE A 138 21.92 8.48 4.80
CA ILE A 138 23.07 7.57 4.89
C ILE A 138 23.89 7.59 3.60
N VAL A 139 23.22 7.56 2.44
CA VAL A 139 23.89 7.64 1.13
C VAL A 139 24.68 8.95 1.01
N ILE A 140 24.06 10.10 1.35
CA ILE A 140 24.74 11.41 1.31
C ILE A 140 25.93 11.45 2.28
N LYS A 141 25.84 10.80 3.44
CA LYS A 141 26.95 10.76 4.41
C LYS A 141 28.14 9.91 3.92
N ILE A 142 27.88 8.90 3.09
CA ILE A 142 28.91 7.98 2.58
C ILE A 142 29.69 8.59 1.40
N PHE A 143 29.04 9.43 0.58
CA PHE A 143 29.66 10.13 -0.57
C PHE A 143 30.26 11.48 -0.16
#